data_AF-A0A662IAK6-F1
#
_entry.id   AF-A0A662IAK6-F1
#
_cell.length_a   1.000
_cell.length_b   1.000
_cell.length_c   1.000
_cell.angle_alpha   90.00
_cell.angle_beta   90.00
_cell.angle_gamma   90.00
#
_symmetry.space_group_name_H-M   'P 1'
#
loop_
_entity.id
_entity.type
_entity.pdbx_description
1 polymer ?
#
loop_
_entity_poly.entity_id
_entity_poly.type
_entity_poly.pdbx_seq_one_letter_code
_entity_poly.pdbx_strand_id
1 'polypeptide(L)'
;MEIPEDIVRFLSEAERRGYKVRKVAIAKVPFERYYLFEDGAYVGEVGEEVSLETDIVMCHDDICVLFYRDEPVLVFVRKTGKLESP
;
A
#
# COMPACT_ATOMS: atom_id res chain seq x y z
N MET A 1 6.35 11.77 -9.10
CA MET A 1 6.67 10.42 -8.58
C MET A 1 5.49 9.54 -8.94
N GLU A 2 5.73 8.29 -9.31
CA GLU A 2 4.67 7.36 -9.74
C GLU A 2 4.66 6.15 -8.82
N ILE A 3 3.49 5.50 -8.71
CA ILE A 3 3.36 4.24 -7.99
C ILE A 3 4.09 3.15 -8.78
N PRO A 4 4.99 2.37 -8.15
CA PRO A 4 5.63 1.21 -8.78
C PRO A 4 4.63 0.25 -9.43
N GLU A 5 4.97 -0.28 -10.60
CA GLU A 5 4.07 -1.11 -11.43
C GLU A 5 3.55 -2.37 -10.69
N ASP A 6 4.39 -2.97 -9.84
CA ASP A 6 4.02 -4.13 -9.04
C ASP A 6 2.95 -3.80 -8.00
N ILE A 7 3.01 -2.60 -7.41
CA ILE A 7 1.97 -2.09 -6.50
C ILE A 7 0.70 -1.75 -7.29
N VAL A 8 0.81 -1.22 -8.51
CA VAL A 8 -0.36 -1.00 -9.38
C VAL A 8 -1.07 -2.32 -9.68
N ARG A 9 -0.32 -3.40 -9.99
CA ARG A 9 -0.90 -4.74 -10.20
C ARG A 9 -1.58 -5.25 -8.93
N PHE A 10 -0.98 -5.01 -7.76
CA PHE A 10 -1.58 -5.35 -6.48
C PHE A 10 -2.91 -4.62 -6.24
N LEU A 11 -2.98 -3.32 -6.53
CA LEU A 11 -4.22 -2.54 -6.43
C LEU A 11 -5.30 -3.06 -7.38
N SER A 12 -4.96 -3.39 -8.62
CA SER A 12 -5.90 -3.99 -9.58
C SER A 12 -6.46 -5.33 -9.08
N GLU A 13 -5.63 -6.15 -8.43
CA GLU A 13 -6.08 -7.41 -7.84
C GLU A 13 -6.99 -7.18 -6.62
N ALA A 14 -6.64 -6.22 -5.76
CA ALA A 14 -7.47 -5.83 -4.63
C ALA A 14 -8.86 -5.36 -5.08
N GLU A 15 -8.91 -4.51 -6.12
CA GLU A 15 -10.17 -4.04 -6.72
C GLU A 15 -10.99 -5.20 -7.31
N ARG A 16 -10.34 -6.14 -8.01
CA ARG A 16 -10.99 -7.36 -8.53
C ARG A 16 -11.60 -8.22 -7.42
N ARG A 17 -11.03 -8.19 -6.21
CA ARG A 17 -11.56 -8.87 -5.00
C ARG A 17 -12.61 -8.05 -4.26
N GLY A 18 -12.93 -6.84 -4.72
CA GLY A 18 -13.96 -5.98 -4.14
C GLY A 18 -13.45 -4.95 -3.13
N TYR A 19 -12.13 -4.85 -2.92
CA TYR A 19 -11.55 -3.86 -2.03
C TYR A 19 -11.30 -2.55 -2.78
N LYS A 20 -11.97 -1.48 -2.36
CA LYS A 20 -11.81 -0.15 -2.95
C LYS A 20 -10.86 0.68 -2.11
N VAL A 21 -9.62 0.80 -2.56
CA VAL A 21 -8.57 1.55 -1.86
C VAL A 21 -8.03 2.63 -2.77
N ARG A 22 -7.92 3.83 -2.21
CA ARG A 22 -7.46 5.03 -2.91
C ARG A 22 -6.10 5.51 -2.42
N LYS A 23 -5.70 5.09 -1.22
CA LYS A 23 -4.48 5.52 -0.55
C LYS A 23 -3.40 4.45 -0.65
N VAL A 24 -2.18 4.87 -0.96
CA VAL A 24 -1.00 4.02 -0.94
C VAL A 24 0.13 4.76 -0.24
N ALA A 25 0.69 4.15 0.79
CA ALA A 25 1.85 4.63 1.51
C ALA A 25 3.05 3.72 1.21
N ILE A 26 4.13 4.29 0.67
CA ILE A 26 5.36 3.55 0.36
C ILE A 26 6.47 4.05 1.27
N ALA A 27 7.00 3.16 2.12
CA ALA A 27 8.04 3.50 3.08
C ALA A 27 9.29 4.05 2.37
N LYS A 28 9.80 5.16 2.89
CA LYS A 28 11.08 5.76 2.51
C LYS A 28 12.15 5.21 3.46
N VAL A 29 13.34 4.98 2.93
CA VAL A 29 14.50 4.60 3.74
C VAL A 29 15.29 5.86 4.11
N PRO A 30 15.66 6.08 5.39
CA PRO A 30 15.37 5.25 6.56
C PRO A 30 13.91 5.34 7.03
N PHE A 31 13.42 4.24 7.62
CA PHE A 31 12.02 3.95 7.93
C PHE A 31 11.41 4.86 8.99
N GLU A 32 11.00 6.05 8.60
CA GLU A 32 10.23 6.99 9.46
C GLU A 32 9.23 7.83 8.67
N ARG A 33 9.22 7.67 7.34
CA ARG A 33 8.38 8.45 6.42
C ARG A 33 7.87 7.58 5.29
N TYR A 34 6.75 8.00 4.71
CA TYR A 34 6.12 7.36 3.56
C TYR A 34 5.88 8.37 2.47
N TYR A 35 6.07 7.95 1.22
CA TYR A 35 5.48 8.64 0.08
C TYR A 35 4.01 8.25 0.01
N LEU A 36 3.11 9.23 0.20
CA LEU A 36 1.68 9.02 0.13
C LEU A 36 1.18 9.34 -1.28
N PHE A 37 0.33 8.45 -1.78
CA PHE A 37 -0.39 8.60 -3.02
C PHE A 37 -1.89 8.49 -2.74
N GLU A 38 -2.68 9.36 -3.36
CA GLU A 38 -4.14 9.33 -3.33
C GLU A 38 -4.68 9.34 -4.76
N ASP A 39 -5.57 8.40 -5.08
CA ASP A 39 -6.14 8.23 -6.42
C ASP A 39 -5.07 8.14 -7.54
N GLY A 40 -3.92 7.54 -7.19
CA GLY A 40 -2.77 7.38 -8.10
C GLY A 40 -1.84 8.60 -8.18
N ALA A 41 -2.21 9.73 -7.59
CA ALA A 41 -1.39 10.94 -7.58
C ALA A 41 -0.54 11.04 -6.30
N TYR A 42 0.73 11.42 -6.44
CA TYR A 42 1.59 11.72 -5.29
C TYR A 42 1.10 12.98 -4.56
N VAL A 43 0.84 12.87 -3.25
CA VAL A 43 0.33 13.99 -2.45
C VAL A 43 1.36 14.56 -1.48
N GLY A 44 2.37 13.79 -1.05
CA GLY A 44 3.41 14.28 -0.16
C GLY A 44 4.15 13.20 0.62
N GLU A 45 5.06 13.64 1.50
CA GLU A 45 5.70 12.79 2.50
C GLU A 45 4.93 12.89 3.82
N VAL A 46 4.60 11.75 4.42
CA VAL A 46 3.91 11.63 5.73
C VAL A 46 4.75 10.84 6.71
N GLY A 47 4.57 11.07 8.01
CA GLY A 47 5.27 10.40 9.11
C GLY A 47 4.56 9.14 9.61
N GLU A 48 4.70 8.86 10.90
CA GLU A 48 4.08 7.70 11.58
C GLU A 48 2.55 7.76 11.60
N GLU A 49 1.95 8.94 11.48
CA GLU A 49 0.50 9.16 11.50
C GLU A 49 -0.25 8.38 10.40
N VAL A 50 0.44 8.00 9.32
CA VAL A 50 -0.14 7.20 8.25
C VAL A 50 -0.56 5.79 8.70
N SER A 51 -0.02 5.30 9.81
CA SER A 51 -0.44 4.02 10.42
C SER A 51 -1.85 4.06 11.02
N LEU A 52 -2.44 5.26 11.16
CA LEU A 52 -3.81 5.46 11.61
C LEU A 52 -4.80 5.54 10.43
N GLU A 53 -4.30 5.56 9.19
CA GLU A 53 -5.14 5.62 8.00
C GLU A 53 -5.83 4.27 7.76
N THR A 54 -7.11 4.35 7.39
CA THR A 54 -7.93 3.19 7.04
C THR A 54 -8.04 3.08 5.53
N ASP A 55 -8.34 1.89 5.00
CA ASP A 55 -8.52 1.67 3.56
C ASP A 55 -7.29 2.11 2.75
N ILE A 56 -6.12 1.62 3.17
CA ILE A 56 -4.80 2.01 2.68
C ILE A 56 -3.94 0.78 2.35
N VAL A 57 -3.14 0.88 1.30
CA VAL A 57 -2.01 -0.05 1.08
C VAL A 57 -0.76 0.53 1.70
N MET A 58 -0.14 -0.17 2.64
CA MET A 58 1.15 0.18 3.20
C MET A 58 2.23 -0.76 2.67
N CYS A 59 3.25 -0.21 2.02
CA CYS A 59 4.37 -0.96 1.48
C CYS A 59 5.65 -0.66 2.26
N HIS A 60 6.30 -1.70 2.77
CA HIS A 60 7.57 -1.66 3.47
C HIS A 60 8.52 -2.70 2.86
N ASP A 61 9.68 -2.26 2.38
CA ASP A 61 10.67 -3.10 1.69
C ASP A 61 10.04 -3.95 0.56
N ASP A 62 9.92 -5.25 0.85
CA ASP A 62 9.46 -6.30 -0.05
C ASP A 62 8.00 -6.71 0.19
N ILE A 63 7.29 -6.04 1.09
CA ILE A 63 5.93 -6.41 1.50
C ILE A 63 5.00 -5.22 1.33
N CYS A 64 3.83 -5.46 0.75
CA CYS A 64 2.71 -4.53 0.77
C CYS A 64 1.53 -5.18 1.46
N VAL A 65 0.93 -4.47 2.41
CA VAL A 65 -0.25 -4.93 3.15
C VAL A 65 -1.41 -3.98 2.82
N LEU A 66 -2.54 -4.56 2.45
CA LEU A 66 -3.79 -3.85 2.32
C LEU A 66 -4.53 -3.90 3.66
N PHE A 67 -4.72 -2.74 4.27
CA PHE A 67 -5.59 -2.54 5.41
C PHE A 67 -6.94 -2.02 4.92
N TYR A 68 -8.02 -2.74 5.22
CA TYR A 68 -9.38 -2.36 4.84
C TYR A 68 -10.27 -2.42 6.08
N ARG A 69 -10.89 -1.29 6.44
CA ARG A 69 -11.61 -1.14 7.72
C ARG A 69 -10.79 -1.61 8.94
N ASP A 70 -9.53 -1.19 8.99
CA ASP A 70 -8.53 -1.51 10.04
C ASP A 70 -8.10 -2.98 10.12
N GLU A 71 -8.58 -3.84 9.23
CA GLU A 71 -8.14 -5.24 9.16
C GLU A 71 -7.14 -5.43 8.01
N PRO A 72 -6.02 -6.15 8.24
CA PRO A 72 -5.17 -6.59 7.14
C PRO A 72 -5.92 -7.67 6.37
N VAL A 73 -6.27 -7.39 5.11
CA VAL A 73 -7.10 -8.29 4.29
C VAL A 73 -6.34 -8.93 3.14
N LEU A 74 -5.17 -8.37 2.77
CA LEU A 74 -4.36 -8.91 1.68
C LEU A 74 -2.89 -8.54 1.85
N VAL A 75 -2.01 -9.52 1.68
CA VAL A 75 -0.55 -9.34 1.73
C VAL A 75 0.05 -9.66 0.38
N PHE A 76 0.95 -8.80 -0.10
CA PHE A 76 1.70 -8.95 -1.35
C PHE A 76 3.20 -8.94 -1.09
N VAL A 77 3.86 -10.03 -1.44
CA VAL A 77 5.31 -10.17 -1.31
C VAL A 77 5.95 -9.83 -2.67
N ARG A 78 6.52 -8.63 -2.76
CA ARG A 78 7.07 -8.03 -3.99
C ARG A 78 8.17 -8.87 -4.63
N LYS A 79 9.05 -9.47 -3.81
CA LYS A 79 10.14 -10.35 -4.28
C LYS A 79 9.65 -11.58 -5.04
N THR A 80 8.51 -12.14 -4.64
CA THR A 80 7.98 -13.38 -5.21
C THR A 80 6.79 -13.14 -6.13
N GLY A 81 6.21 -11.93 -6.10
CA GLY A 81 4.97 -11.58 -6.79
C GLY A 81 3.75 -12.35 -6.26
N LYS A 82 3.85 -12.98 -5.08
CA LYS A 82 2.78 -13.80 -4.52
C LYS A 82 1.87 -13.00 -3.60
N LEU A 83 0.60 -13.41 -3.60
CA LEU A 83 -0.40 -12.96 -2.64
C LEU A 83 -0.50 -14.01 -1.54
N GLU A 84 -0.42 -13.55 -0.30
CA GLU A 84 -0.53 -14.40 0.88
C GLU A 84 -1.77 -14.02 1.68
N SER A 85 -2.23 -14.98 2.48
CA SER A 85 -3.20 -14.69 3.52
C SER A 85 -2.54 -13.79 4.58
N PRO A 86 -3.30 -12.87 5.21
CA PRO A 86 -2.82 -12.03 6.30
C PRO A 86 -2.22 -12.83 7.47
#